data_AF-A0A0D8I4K2-F1
#
_entry.id   AF-A0A0D8I4K2-F1
#
_cell.length_a   1.000
_cell.length_b   1.000
_cell.length_c   1.000
_cell.angle_alpha   90.00
_cell.angle_beta   90.00
_cell.angle_gamma   90.00
#
_symmetry.space_group_name_H-M   'P 1'
#
loop_
_entity.id
_entity.type
_entity.pdbx_description
1 polymer ?
#
loop_
_entity_poly.entity_id
_entity_poly.type
_entity_poly.pdbx_seq_one_letter_code
_entity_poly.pdbx_strand_id
1 'polypeptide(L)'
;MDDGDPRWSIYMMVAIPEYATVRDEILRLCRSPRENIDEDSLLRAIESASWELLHELTIGREDITWAELHQLGSAPNFDHAKLAAYLSTAGAVGIAVNDKLRNYLTHTVPQELSASVDSGKFNRS
;
A
#
# COMPACT_ATOMS: atom_id res chain seq x y z
N MET A 1 12.18 9.23 35.52
CA MET A 1 11.85 7.95 34.90
C MET A 1 10.35 7.89 34.88
N ASP A 2 9.79 8.27 33.74
CA ASP A 2 8.36 8.20 33.48
C ASP A 2 8.23 7.04 32.49
N ASP A 3 7.93 5.86 33.02
CA ASP A 3 7.74 4.64 32.24
C ASP A 3 6.45 4.82 31.43
N GLY A 4 6.61 5.27 30.19
CA GLY A 4 5.52 5.45 29.24
C GLY A 4 4.61 4.22 29.20
N ASP A 5 3.31 4.44 29.36
CA ASP A 5 2.29 3.40 29.44
C ASP A 5 2.41 2.42 28.24
N PRO A 6 2.70 1.12 28.49
CA PRO A 6 2.94 0.12 27.44
C PRO A 6 1.68 -0.22 26.61
N ARG A 7 0.52 0.35 26.94
CA ARG A 7 -0.71 0.19 26.15
C ARG A 7 -0.68 0.92 24.81
N TRP A 8 0.19 1.93 24.64
CA TRP A 8 0.41 2.56 23.33
C TRP A 8 1.12 1.61 22.36
N SER A 9 1.94 0.66 22.85
CA SER A 9 2.61 -0.35 22.03
C SER A 9 1.66 -1.41 21.46
N ILE A 10 0.42 -1.51 21.95
CA ILE A 10 -0.59 -2.43 21.40
C ILE A 10 -1.19 -1.85 20.11
N TYR A 11 -1.15 -0.52 19.95
CA TYR A 11 -1.39 0.16 18.68
C TYR A 11 -0.10 0.33 17.88
N MET A 12 0.84 -0.63 17.96
CA MET A 12 1.84 -0.81 16.91
C MET A 12 1.09 -1.17 15.62
N MET A 13 0.63 -0.13 14.92
CA MET A 13 -0.02 -0.26 13.63
C MET A 13 0.88 -1.10 12.74
N VAL A 14 0.30 -2.15 12.18
CA VAL A 14 1.04 -2.99 11.26
C VAL A 14 1.33 -2.15 10.03
N ALA A 15 2.62 -1.98 9.73
CA ALA A 15 3.07 -1.07 8.68
C ALA A 15 2.48 -1.45 7.31
N ILE A 16 2.06 -0.44 6.56
CA ILE A 16 1.76 -0.60 5.13
C ILE A 16 3.09 -0.90 4.43
N PRO A 17 3.20 -2.02 3.68
CA PRO A 17 4.46 -2.41 3.06
C PRO A 17 4.87 -1.39 1.99
N GLU A 18 6.17 -1.08 1.91
CA GLU A 18 6.74 -0.28 0.82
C GLU A 18 6.45 -0.91 -0.54
N TYR A 19 6.17 -0.09 -1.57
CA TYR A 19 5.87 -0.60 -2.91
C TYR A 19 7.01 -1.43 -3.49
N ALA A 20 8.26 -1.09 -3.16
CA ALA A 20 9.43 -1.88 -3.52
C ALA A 20 9.38 -3.30 -2.93
N THR A 21 8.93 -3.45 -1.68
CA THR A 21 8.76 -4.76 -1.05
C THR A 21 7.67 -5.58 -1.74
N VAL A 22 6.55 -4.95 -2.11
CA VAL A 22 5.47 -5.60 -2.86
C VAL A 22 5.95 -6.04 -4.25
N ARG A 23 6.72 -5.18 -4.95
CA ARG A 23 7.34 -5.51 -6.24
C ARG A 23 8.26 -6.71 -6.11
N ASP A 24 9.14 -6.72 -5.11
CA ASP A 24 10.08 -7.83 -4.92
C ASP A 24 9.35 -9.15 -4.66
N GLU A 25 8.23 -9.13 -3.93
CA GLU A 25 7.36 -10.30 -3.76
C GLU A 25 6.68 -10.74 -5.08
N ILE A 26 6.18 -9.80 -5.89
CA ILE A 26 5.66 -10.10 -7.24
C ILE A 26 6.74 -10.81 -8.06
N LEU A 27 7.93 -10.22 -8.15
CA LEU A 27 9.03 -10.77 -8.94
C LEU A 27 9.48 -12.14 -8.44
N ARG A 28 9.36 -12.43 -7.14
CA ARG A 28 9.62 -13.75 -6.56
C ARG A 28 8.58 -14.80 -6.99
N LEU A 29 7.34 -14.39 -7.23
CA LEU A 29 6.24 -15.28 -7.62
C LEU A 29 6.19 -15.55 -9.14
N CYS A 30 6.68 -14.62 -9.96
CA CYS A 30 6.68 -14.73 -11.42
C CYS A 30 7.67 -15.79 -11.93
N ARG A 31 7.40 -16.30 -13.14
CA ARG A 31 8.30 -17.18 -13.89
C ARG A 31 9.17 -16.42 -14.89
N SER A 32 8.70 -15.25 -15.33
CA SER A 32 9.44 -14.39 -16.27
C SER A 32 10.80 -13.95 -15.68
N PRO A 33 11.90 -14.00 -16.47
CA PRO A 33 13.19 -13.51 -16.02
C PRO A 33 13.15 -12.00 -15.71
N ARG A 34 13.74 -11.60 -14.58
CA ARG A 34 13.68 -10.22 -14.07
C ARG A 34 14.21 -9.19 -15.06
N GLU A 35 15.25 -9.54 -15.83
CA GLU A 35 15.86 -8.68 -16.85
C GLU A 35 14.91 -8.23 -17.95
N ASN A 36 13.82 -8.98 -18.17
CA ASN A 36 12.82 -8.68 -19.19
C ASN A 36 11.66 -7.83 -18.67
N ILE A 37 11.63 -7.53 -17.37
CA ILE A 37 10.52 -6.84 -16.70
C ILE A 37 10.84 -5.35 -16.54
N ASP A 38 9.90 -4.50 -16.94
CA ASP A 38 9.88 -3.09 -16.63
C ASP A 38 9.41 -2.89 -15.18
N GLU A 39 10.38 -2.84 -14.27
CA GLU A 39 10.13 -2.70 -12.83
C GLU A 39 9.54 -1.33 -12.46
N ASP A 40 9.80 -0.28 -13.22
CA ASP A 40 9.26 1.07 -12.96
C ASP A 40 7.78 1.13 -13.33
N SER A 41 7.39 0.51 -14.44
CA SER A 41 5.97 0.35 -14.80
C SER A 41 5.24 -0.57 -13.83
N LEU A 42 5.91 -1.62 -13.32
CA LEU A 42 5.34 -2.46 -12.27
C LEU A 42 5.14 -1.70 -10.95
N LEU A 43 6.11 -0.89 -10.52
CA LEU A 43 5.97 -0.04 -9.33
C LEU A 43 4.79 0.94 -9.45
N ARG A 44 4.67 1.61 -10.61
CA ARG A 44 3.54 2.51 -10.88
C ARG A 44 2.19 1.79 -10.84
N ALA A 45 2.14 0.54 -11.30
CA ALA A 45 0.91 -0.26 -11.23
C ALA A 45 0.54 -0.64 -9.78
N ILE A 46 1.53 -0.97 -8.94
CA ILE A 46 1.32 -1.23 -7.50
C ILE A 46 0.80 0.02 -6.80
N GLU A 47 1.42 1.17 -7.08
CA GLU A 47 0.99 2.47 -6.54
C GLU A 47 -0.43 2.84 -7.02
N SER A 48 -0.75 2.66 -8.31
CA SER A 48 -2.11 2.93 -8.81
C SER A 48 -3.14 2.06 -8.08
N ALA A 49 -2.87 0.76 -7.94
CA ALA A 49 -3.76 -0.18 -7.27
C ALA A 49 -3.98 0.16 -5.79
N SER A 50 -2.94 0.65 -5.08
CA SER A 50 -3.06 1.05 -3.68
C SER A 50 -3.98 2.26 -3.52
N TRP A 51 -3.83 3.28 -4.36
CA TRP A 51 -4.63 4.50 -4.33
C TRP A 51 -6.06 4.27 -4.84
N GLU A 52 -6.25 3.41 -5.83
CA GLU A 52 -7.58 2.96 -6.27
C GLU A 52 -8.34 2.28 -5.13
N LEU A 53 -7.70 1.34 -4.42
CA LEU A 53 -8.34 0.71 -3.26
C LEU A 53 -8.64 1.73 -2.14
N LEU A 54 -7.72 2.65 -1.85
CA LEU A 54 -7.96 3.70 -0.86
C LEU A 54 -9.17 4.57 -1.22
N HIS A 55 -9.29 4.93 -2.51
CA HIS A 55 -10.44 5.66 -3.00
C HIS A 55 -11.73 4.85 -2.76
N GLU A 56 -11.78 3.59 -3.17
CA GLU A 56 -12.94 2.71 -2.95
C GLU A 56 -13.31 2.58 -1.47
N LEU A 57 -12.32 2.41 -0.60
CA LEU A 57 -12.54 2.26 0.85
C LEU A 57 -13.07 3.55 1.50
N THR A 58 -12.91 4.70 0.86
CA THR A 58 -13.29 6.02 1.38
C THR A 58 -14.52 6.64 0.70
N ILE A 59 -15.10 5.99 -0.30
CA ILE A 59 -16.35 6.43 -0.92
C ILE A 59 -17.44 6.57 0.16
N GLY A 60 -18.03 7.77 0.26
CA GLY A 60 -19.14 8.07 1.17
C GLY A 60 -18.75 8.15 2.64
N ARG A 61 -17.46 8.18 2.98
CA ARG A 61 -16.97 8.38 4.35
C ARG A 61 -16.75 9.86 4.65
N GLU A 62 -17.04 10.23 5.89
CA GLU A 62 -16.77 11.58 6.42
C GLU A 62 -15.56 11.60 7.35
N ASP A 63 -15.20 10.45 7.93
CA ASP A 63 -14.11 10.29 8.89
C ASP A 63 -12.73 10.16 8.24
N ILE A 64 -12.70 9.72 6.97
CA ILE A 64 -11.50 9.64 6.13
C ILE A 64 -11.91 10.07 4.74
N THR A 65 -11.54 11.28 4.34
CA THR A 65 -11.97 11.83 3.06
C THR A 65 -10.96 11.53 1.96
N TRP A 66 -11.45 11.27 0.75
CA TRP A 66 -10.58 11.10 -0.41
C TRP A 66 -9.74 12.35 -0.70
N ALA A 67 -10.29 13.54 -0.46
CA ALA A 67 -9.58 14.81 -0.69
C ALA A 67 -8.32 14.92 0.19
N GLU A 68 -8.41 14.56 1.48
CA GLU A 68 -7.28 14.58 2.40
C GLU A 68 -6.25 13.50 2.06
N LEU A 69 -6.70 12.29 1.71
CA LEU A 69 -5.81 11.21 1.27
C LEU A 69 -5.04 11.59 0.00
N HIS A 70 -5.73 12.15 -1.00
CA HIS A 70 -5.12 12.60 -2.24
C HIS A 70 -4.11 13.74 -2.00
N GLN A 71 -4.43 14.68 -1.10
CA GLN A 71 -3.50 15.73 -0.70
C GLN A 71 -2.26 15.16 0.00
N LEU A 72 -2.43 14.18 0.89
CA LEU A 72 -1.33 13.50 1.56
C LEU A 72 -0.42 12.76 0.57
N GLY A 73 -1.01 12.04 -0.39
CA GLY A 73 -0.27 11.33 -1.44
C GLY A 73 0.49 12.23 -2.40
N SER A 74 -0.01 13.45 -2.62
CA SER A 74 0.64 14.45 -3.47
C SER A 74 1.79 15.20 -2.78
N ALA A 75 2.04 14.95 -1.49
CA ALA A 75 3.11 15.62 -0.76
C ALA A 75 4.50 15.16 -1.24
N PRO A 76 5.48 16.07 -1.42
CA PRO A 76 6.80 15.72 -1.96
C PRO A 76 7.64 14.80 -1.05
N ASN A 77 7.20 14.61 0.19
CA ASN A 77 7.82 13.73 1.18
C ASN A 77 6.85 12.64 1.64
N PHE A 78 5.87 12.27 0.82
CA PHE A 78 4.97 11.16 1.11
C PHE A 78 5.75 9.88 1.43
N ASP A 79 5.29 9.16 2.44
CA ASP A 79 5.75 7.83 2.79
C ASP A 79 4.60 7.04 3.44
N HIS A 80 4.72 5.72 3.49
CA HIS A 80 3.68 4.84 4.01
C HIS A 80 3.47 4.97 5.53
N ALA A 81 4.50 5.42 6.28
CA ALA A 81 4.36 5.67 7.70
C ALA A 81 3.44 6.87 7.97
N LYS A 82 3.51 7.92 7.13
CA LYS A 82 2.59 9.07 7.19
C LYS A 82 1.17 8.69 6.82
N LEU A 83 1.00 7.83 5.82
CA LEU A 83 -0.32 7.30 5.49
C LEU A 83 -0.93 6.52 6.66
N ALA A 84 -0.17 5.58 7.25
CA ALA A 84 -0.61 4.84 8.42
C ALA A 84 -0.91 5.78 9.61
N ALA A 85 -0.06 6.78 9.84
CA ALA A 85 -0.27 7.78 10.89
C ALA A 85 -1.53 8.61 10.67
N TYR A 86 -1.79 9.08 9.44
CA TYR A 86 -3.04 9.79 9.11
C TYR A 86 -4.26 8.90 9.36
N LEU A 87 -4.26 7.67 8.86
CA LEU A 87 -5.37 6.74 9.06
C LEU A 87 -5.63 6.51 10.56
N SER A 88 -4.59 6.41 11.39
CA SER A 88 -4.74 6.24 12.83
C SER A 88 -5.57 7.32 13.52
N THR A 89 -5.59 8.55 12.97
CA THR A 89 -6.34 9.66 13.55
C THR A 89 -7.86 9.47 13.45
N ALA A 90 -8.33 8.63 12.52
CA ALA A 90 -9.74 8.28 12.36
C ALA A 90 -10.19 7.10 13.27
N GLY A 91 -9.37 6.70 14.24
CA GLY A 91 -9.69 5.66 15.21
C GLY A 91 -9.90 4.29 14.58
N ALA A 92 -10.92 3.56 15.03
CA ALA A 92 -11.16 2.17 14.61
C ALA A 92 -11.38 2.01 13.10
N VAL A 93 -11.98 3.00 12.45
CA VAL A 93 -12.21 2.94 10.99
C VAL A 93 -10.90 3.05 10.23
N GLY A 94 -10.04 4.00 10.60
CA GLY A 94 -8.75 4.15 9.95
C GLY A 94 -7.83 2.97 10.17
N ILE A 95 -7.86 2.34 11.34
CA ILE A 95 -7.18 1.06 11.58
C ILE A 95 -7.70 -0.01 10.62
N ALA A 96 -9.02 -0.12 10.43
CA ALA A 96 -9.61 -1.09 9.51
C ALA A 96 -9.24 -0.81 8.04
N VAL A 97 -9.14 0.47 7.63
CA VAL A 97 -8.68 0.84 6.28
C VAL A 97 -7.21 0.48 6.11
N ASN A 98 -6.35 0.79 7.10
CA ASN A 98 -4.94 0.43 7.11
C ASN A 98 -4.74 -1.09 6.95
N ASP A 99 -5.45 -1.88 7.74
CA ASP A 99 -5.38 -3.34 7.70
C ASP A 99 -5.84 -3.91 6.36
N LYS A 100 -6.91 -3.36 5.78
CA LYS A 100 -7.39 -3.76 4.45
C LYS A 100 -6.37 -3.44 3.36
N LEU A 101 -5.82 -2.23 3.35
CA LEU A 101 -4.80 -1.83 2.39
C LEU A 101 -3.57 -2.72 2.50
N ARG A 102 -3.09 -2.95 3.73
CA ARG A 102 -1.96 -3.84 3.98
C ARG A 102 -2.23 -5.25 3.44
N ASN A 103 -3.38 -5.83 3.78
CA ASN A 103 -3.71 -7.19 3.32
C ASN A 103 -3.82 -7.27 1.80
N TYR A 104 -4.38 -6.25 1.16
CA TYR A 104 -4.44 -6.14 -0.30
C TYR A 104 -3.04 -6.11 -0.93
N LEU A 105 -2.15 -5.25 -0.43
CA LEU A 105 -0.77 -5.12 -0.92
C LEU A 105 0.10 -6.35 -0.61
N THR A 106 -0.20 -7.09 0.47
CA THR A 106 0.58 -8.27 0.86
C THR A 106 0.13 -9.54 0.14
N HIS A 107 -1.15 -9.65 -0.21
CA HIS A 107 -1.72 -10.91 -0.69
C HIS A 107 -2.40 -10.81 -2.06
N THR A 108 -3.18 -9.76 -2.32
CA THR A 108 -3.97 -9.66 -3.54
C THR A 108 -3.15 -9.11 -4.70
N VAL A 109 -2.50 -7.96 -4.51
CA VAL A 109 -1.66 -7.32 -5.53
C VAL A 109 -0.55 -8.25 -6.02
N PRO A 110 0.18 -8.98 -5.14
CA PRO A 110 1.19 -9.91 -5.62
C PRO A 110 0.66 -11.02 -6.52
N GLN A 111 -0.52 -11.55 -6.22
CA GLN A 111 -1.15 -12.61 -7.02
C GLN A 111 -1.64 -12.08 -8.38
N GLU A 112 -2.30 -10.93 -8.40
CA GLU A 112 -2.86 -10.36 -9.62
C GLU A 112 -1.78 -9.84 -10.58
N LEU A 113 -0.79 -9.14 -10.04
CA LEU A 113 0.27 -8.56 -10.86
C LEU A 113 1.31 -9.59 -11.29
N SER A 114 1.56 -10.66 -10.52
CA SER A 114 2.44 -11.74 -10.98
C SER A 114 1.88 -12.45 -12.21
N ALA A 115 0.57 -12.72 -12.24
CA ALA A 115 -0.09 -13.26 -13.42
C ALA A 115 0.01 -12.31 -14.63
N SER A 116 -0.10 -10.99 -14.40
CA SER A 116 0.05 -9.97 -15.45
C SER A 116 1.50 -9.84 -15.97
N VAL A 117 2.49 -10.04 -15.10
CA VAL A 117 3.91 -10.09 -15.48
C VAL A 117 4.18 -11.33 -16.32
N ASP A 118 3.67 -12.50 -15.92
CA ASP A 118 3.82 -13.75 -16.67
C ASP A 118 3.12 -13.70 -18.04
N SER A 119 2.07 -12.88 -18.19
CA SER A 119 1.42 -12.62 -19.49
C SER A 119 2.15 -11.60 -20.36
N GLY A 120 3.28 -11.05 -19.89
CA GLY A 120 4.11 -10.08 -20.62
C GLY A 120 3.60 -8.63 -20.62
N LYS A 121 2.61 -8.29 -19.78
CA LYS A 121 2.06 -6.91 -19.69
C LYS A 121 3.12 -5.88 -19.26
N PHE A 122 4.13 -6.34 -18.53
CA PHE A 122 5.22 -5.52 -18.00
C PHE A 122 6.56 -5.82 -18.69
N ASN A 123 6.55 -6.35 -19.92
CA ASN A 123 7.79 -6.57 -20.64
C ASN A 123 8.44 -5.24 -21.03
N ARG A 124 9.76 -5.17 -20.95
CA ARG A 124 10.52 -4.05 -21.49
C ARG A 124 10.28 -3.96 -23.00
N SER A 125 9.94 -2.76 -23.46
CA SER A 125 9.81 -2.44 -24.89
C SER A 125 11.16 -2.31 -25.56
#